data_AF-A0A183NXJ9-F1
#
_entry.id   AF-A0A183NXJ9-F1
#
_cell.length_a   1.000
_cell.length_b   1.000
_cell.length_c   1.000
_cell.angle_alpha   90.00
_cell.angle_beta   90.00
_cell.angle_gamma   90.00
#
_symmetry.space_group_name_H-M   'P 1'
#
loop_
_entity.id
_entity.type
_entity.pdbx_description
1 polymer ?
#
loop_
_entity_poly.entity_id
_entity_poly.type
_entity_poly.pdbx_seq_one_letter_code
_entity_poly.pdbx_strand_id
1 'polypeptide(L)'
;MLLYSGHEEENASHTHGVALMQSKEACNAFKGWESHGPRIIKASFETKRQESTMNVIQFYAPTNNSNEDDRTQFNKSLRLIVAECTGNDLTILIGDLNAKVRMENTMRRHGLGERNENGERFANIFALNRLDISGKIFPHKRIHKATWV
;
A
#
# COMPACT_ATOMS: atom_id res chain seq x y z
N MET A 1 7.02 -17.12 8.04
CA MET A 1 7.95 -16.81 6.92
C MET A 1 8.05 -15.30 6.79
N LEU A 2 9.23 -14.76 6.44
CA LEU A 2 9.44 -13.33 6.21
C LEU A 2 9.65 -13.09 4.70
N LEU A 3 8.82 -12.22 4.11
CA LEU A 3 9.07 -11.65 2.79
C LEU A 3 9.64 -10.26 2.98
N TYR A 4 10.71 -9.94 2.27
CA TYR A 4 11.39 -8.66 2.40
C TYR A 4 11.83 -8.14 1.03
N SER A 5 11.70 -6.84 0.86
CA SER A 5 12.18 -6.09 -0.28
C SER A 5 12.79 -4.81 0.26
N GLY A 6 14.00 -4.51 -0.19
CA GLY A 6 14.77 -3.34 0.18
C GLY A 6 15.96 -3.22 -0.77
N HIS A 7 16.90 -2.34 -0.45
CA HIS A 7 18.15 -2.26 -1.20
C HIS A 7 19.03 -3.48 -0.90
N GLU A 8 19.55 -4.12 -1.94
CA GLU A 8 20.37 -5.34 -1.83
C GLU A 8 21.86 -5.06 -1.63
N GLU A 9 22.31 -3.83 -1.87
CA GLU A 9 23.72 -3.46 -1.76
C GLU A 9 24.16 -3.41 -0.29
N GLU A 10 25.29 -4.08 0.01
CA GLU A 10 25.84 -4.21 1.37
C GLU A 10 26.16 -2.86 2.04
N ASN A 11 26.39 -1.82 1.23
CA ASN A 11 26.67 -0.45 1.68
C ASN A 11 25.56 0.56 1.34
N ALA A 12 24.41 0.11 0.82
CA ALA A 12 23.31 1.02 0.58
C ALA A 12 22.83 1.60 1.91
N SER A 13 22.50 2.89 1.89
CA SER A 13 21.78 3.48 3.02
C SER A 13 20.56 2.61 3.34
N HIS A 14 20.35 2.24 4.60
CA HIS A 14 19.16 1.52 5.08
C HIS A 14 17.91 2.41 5.05
N THR A 15 17.69 3.06 3.91
CA THR A 15 16.52 3.84 3.58
C THR A 15 15.67 2.94 2.69
N HIS A 16 14.35 3.00 2.87
CA HIS A 16 13.39 2.09 2.22
C HIS A 16 13.38 0.69 2.85
N GLY A 17 12.51 -0.17 2.33
CA GLY A 17 12.27 -1.48 2.91
C GLY A 17 10.80 -1.69 3.22
N VAL A 18 10.26 -2.82 2.78
CA VAL A 18 8.95 -3.33 3.18
C VAL A 18 9.09 -4.81 3.51
N ALA A 19 8.32 -5.26 4.50
CA ALA A 19 8.42 -6.62 4.98
C ALA A 19 7.06 -7.17 5.43
N LEU A 20 6.72 -8.36 4.93
CA LEU A 20 5.55 -9.12 5.34
C LEU A 20 5.99 -10.32 6.17
N MET A 21 5.65 -10.31 7.45
CA MET A 21 5.79 -11.47 8.31
C MET A 21 4.47 -12.24 8.35
N GLN A 22 4.54 -13.53 8.05
CA GLN A 22 3.37 -14.39 7.91
C GLN A 22 3.36 -15.49 8.98
N SER A 23 2.16 -15.77 9.52
CA SER A 23 1.94 -16.91 10.41
C SER A 23 2.07 -18.24 9.65
N LYS A 24 2.13 -19.35 10.39
CA LYS A 24 2.21 -20.69 9.81
C LYS A 24 0.96 -21.02 9.00
N GLU A 25 -0.20 -20.57 9.45
CA GLU A 25 -1.48 -20.79 8.78
C GLU A 25 -1.54 -20.03 7.45
N ALA A 26 -1.06 -18.79 7.42
CA ALA A 26 -1.00 -17.99 6.19
C ALA A 26 -0.05 -18.62 5.16
N CYS A 27 1.06 -19.21 5.59
CA CYS A 27 1.97 -19.94 4.70
C CYS A 27 1.30 -21.10 3.97
N ASN A 28 0.29 -21.76 4.56
CA ASN A 28 -0.41 -22.87 3.90
C ASN A 28 -1.24 -22.41 2.70
N ALA A 29 -1.66 -21.14 2.68
CA ALA A 29 -2.39 -20.53 1.58
C ALA A 29 -1.48 -19.70 0.67
N PHE A 30 -0.18 -19.63 0.93
CA PHE A 30 0.74 -18.76 0.20
C PHE A 30 1.00 -19.30 -1.21
N LYS A 31 0.70 -18.51 -2.25
CA LYS A 31 0.93 -18.89 -3.65
C LYS A 31 2.26 -18.38 -4.19
N GLY A 32 2.67 -17.19 -3.76
CA GLY A 32 3.87 -16.53 -4.26
C GLY A 32 3.91 -15.07 -3.89
N TRP A 33 5.05 -14.45 -4.16
CA TRP A 33 5.25 -13.03 -3.95
C TRP A 33 6.17 -12.44 -5.01
N GLU A 34 6.09 -11.14 -5.16
CA GLU A 34 6.92 -10.36 -6.05
C GLU A 34 7.29 -9.02 -5.40
N SER A 35 8.48 -8.54 -5.72
CA SER A 35 8.99 -7.23 -5.35
C SER A 35 8.91 -6.29 -6.54
N HIS A 36 8.50 -5.06 -6.31
CA HIS A 36 8.44 -4.02 -7.33
C HIS A 36 9.29 -2.81 -6.90
N GLY A 37 10.58 -3.09 -6.73
CA GLY A 37 11.54 -2.17 -6.12
C GLY A 37 11.50 -2.18 -4.58
N PRO A 38 12.32 -1.36 -3.91
CA PRO A 38 12.57 -1.45 -2.46
C PRO A 38 11.40 -0.98 -1.58
N ARG A 39 10.30 -0.56 -2.21
CA ARG A 39 9.16 0.11 -1.54
C ARG A 39 7.83 -0.60 -1.74
N ILE A 40 7.77 -1.68 -2.51
CA ILE A 40 6.51 -2.40 -2.79
C ILE A 40 6.75 -3.91 -2.81
N ILE A 41 5.94 -4.65 -2.06
CA ILE A 41 5.80 -6.10 -2.15
C ILE A 41 4.34 -6.42 -2.42
N LYS A 42 4.10 -7.39 -3.31
CA LYS A 42 2.82 -8.07 -3.45
C LYS A 42 2.98 -9.54 -3.07
N ALA A 43 2.12 -10.01 -2.18
CA ALA A 43 2.02 -11.41 -1.81
C ALA A 43 0.61 -11.92 -2.14
N SER A 44 0.53 -13.06 -2.81
CA SER A 44 -0.73 -13.67 -3.24
C SER A 44 -1.02 -14.94 -2.44
N PHE A 45 -2.26 -15.08 -2.04
CA PHE A 45 -2.77 -16.18 -1.23
C PHE A 45 -3.95 -16.85 -1.91
N GLU A 46 -4.03 -18.16 -1.81
CA GLU A 46 -5.17 -18.94 -2.24
C GLU A 46 -6.33 -18.72 -1.27
N THR A 47 -7.53 -18.52 -1.83
CA THR A 47 -8.75 -18.43 -1.03
C THR A 47 -9.57 -19.70 -1.23
N LYS A 48 -10.50 -19.96 -0.30
CA LYS A 48 -11.45 -21.07 -0.43
C LYS A 48 -12.52 -20.83 -1.50
N ARG A 49 -12.61 -19.62 -2.07
CA ARG A 49 -13.52 -19.32 -3.17
C ARG A 49 -12.85 -19.75 -4.47
N GLN A 50 -13.56 -20.55 -5.26
CA GLN A 50 -13.07 -21.05 -6.54
C GLN A 50 -12.58 -19.88 -7.40
N GLU A 51 -11.35 -20.01 -7.91
CA GLU A 51 -10.72 -19.07 -8.85
C GLU A 51 -10.48 -17.64 -8.31
N SER A 52 -10.52 -17.43 -6.98
CA SER A 52 -10.23 -16.14 -6.35
C SER A 52 -8.95 -16.21 -5.52
N THR A 53 -8.09 -15.21 -5.69
CA THR A 53 -6.90 -15.00 -4.88
C THR A 53 -7.07 -13.82 -3.93
N MET A 54 -6.33 -13.84 -2.84
CA MET A 54 -6.19 -12.69 -1.96
C MET A 54 -4.79 -12.09 -2.19
N ASN A 55 -4.74 -10.84 -2.62
CA ASN A 55 -3.51 -10.11 -2.87
C ASN A 55 -3.28 -9.12 -1.71
N VAL A 56 -2.16 -9.27 -1.01
CA VAL A 56 -1.70 -8.30 -0.01
C VAL A 56 -0.56 -7.50 -0.61
N ILE A 57 -0.80 -6.22 -0.83
CA ILE A 57 0.20 -5.30 -1.37
C ILE A 57 0.64 -4.39 -0.23
N GLN A 58 1.88 -4.56 0.21
CA GLN A 58 2.51 -3.68 1.18
C GLN A 58 3.40 -2.67 0.48
N PHE A 59 3.28 -1.40 0.83
CA PHE A 59 4.14 -0.38 0.28
C PHE A 59 4.57 0.71 1.27
N TYR A 60 5.64 1.42 0.92
CA TYR A 60 6.12 2.61 1.61
C TYR A 60 6.26 3.76 0.60
N ALA A 61 5.29 4.68 0.58
CA ALA A 61 5.24 5.75 -0.40
C ALA A 61 6.42 6.73 -0.25
N PRO A 62 6.93 7.30 -1.35
CA PRO A 62 7.91 8.39 -1.27
C PRO A 62 7.33 9.62 -0.58
N THR A 63 8.17 10.38 0.12
CA THR A 63 7.76 11.65 0.75
C THR A 63 7.66 12.74 -0.31
N ASN A 64 7.05 13.88 0.03
CA ASN A 64 7.00 15.02 -0.92
C ASN A 64 8.38 15.60 -1.27
N ASN A 65 9.43 15.26 -0.49
CA ASN A 65 10.79 15.75 -0.71
C ASN A 65 11.66 14.78 -1.53
N SER A 66 11.14 13.62 -1.93
CA SER A 66 11.88 12.69 -2.80
C SER A 66 11.89 13.19 -4.25
N ASN A 67 12.86 12.69 -5.05
CA ASN A 67 12.95 13.03 -6.47
C ASN A 67 11.64 12.72 -7.24
N GLU A 68 11.28 13.58 -8.19
CA GLU A 68 10.07 13.42 -9.01
C GLU A 68 10.07 12.12 -9.81
N ASP A 69 11.24 11.67 -10.28
CA ASP A 69 11.35 10.40 -11.01
C ASP A 69 11.00 9.21 -10.11
N ASP A 70 11.52 9.18 -8.88
CA ASP A 70 11.21 8.14 -7.89
C ASP A 70 9.72 8.13 -7.56
N ARG A 71 9.12 9.33 -7.36
CA ARG A 71 7.68 9.48 -7.11
C ARG A 71 6.87 8.96 -8.29
N THR A 72 7.27 9.30 -9.51
CA THR A 72 6.57 8.93 -10.74
C THR A 72 6.66 7.44 -11.00
N GLN A 73 7.86 6.86 -10.88
CA GLN A 73 8.10 5.42 -11.02
C GLN A 73 7.30 4.63 -9.97
N PHE A 74 7.35 5.04 -8.70
CA PHE A 74 6.57 4.42 -7.63
C PHE A 74 5.07 4.43 -7.95
N ASN A 75 4.53 5.58 -8.34
CA ASN A 75 3.10 5.71 -8.66
C ASN A 75 2.70 4.85 -9.88
N LYS A 76 3.58 4.75 -10.88
CA LYS A 76 3.36 3.90 -12.05
C LYS A 76 3.34 2.42 -11.66
N SER A 77 4.33 1.95 -10.91
CA SER A 77 4.40 0.56 -10.45
C SER A 77 3.18 0.20 -9.61
N LEU A 78 2.82 1.02 -8.62
CA LEU A 78 1.66 0.76 -7.77
C LEU A 78 0.36 0.68 -8.58
N ARG A 79 0.16 1.57 -9.56
CA ARG A 79 -1.01 1.54 -10.44
C ARG A 79 -1.11 0.24 -11.23
N LEU A 80 0.01 -0.22 -11.80
CA LEU A 80 0.06 -1.46 -12.58
C LEU A 80 -0.28 -2.67 -11.70
N ILE A 81 0.35 -2.77 -10.53
CA ILE A 81 0.13 -3.88 -9.58
C ILE A 81 -1.34 -3.94 -9.13
N VAL A 82 -1.95 -2.79 -8.83
CA VAL A 82 -3.37 -2.74 -8.45
C VAL A 82 -4.27 -3.10 -9.62
N ALA A 83 -3.95 -2.67 -10.84
CA ALA A 83 -4.73 -3.00 -12.05
C ALA A 83 -4.62 -4.48 -12.46
N GLU A 84 -3.49 -5.13 -12.18
CA GLU A 84 -3.30 -6.57 -12.39
C GLU A 84 -4.15 -7.43 -11.45
N CYS A 85 -4.51 -6.91 -10.28
CA CYS A 85 -5.39 -7.62 -9.36
C CYS A 85 -6.82 -7.58 -9.92
N THR A 86 -7.37 -8.75 -10.24
CA THR A 86 -8.66 -8.83 -10.94
C THR A 86 -9.83 -8.49 -10.01
N GLY A 87 -10.99 -8.10 -10.57
CA GLY A 87 -12.18 -7.80 -9.77
C GLY A 87 -12.74 -9.00 -8.98
N ASN A 88 -12.31 -10.22 -9.30
CA ASN A 88 -12.66 -11.42 -8.54
C ASN A 88 -11.73 -11.65 -7.34
N ASP A 89 -10.56 -10.99 -7.31
CA ASP A 89 -9.57 -11.13 -6.26
C ASP A 89 -9.82 -10.14 -5.11
N LEU A 90 -9.58 -10.60 -3.88
CA LEU A 90 -9.58 -9.72 -2.72
C LEU A 90 -8.23 -9.00 -2.65
N THR A 91 -8.23 -7.68 -2.90
CA THR A 91 -7.01 -6.88 -2.80
C THR A 91 -6.97 -6.08 -1.51
N ILE A 92 -5.94 -6.30 -0.70
CA ILE A 92 -5.64 -5.53 0.50
C ILE A 92 -4.37 -4.71 0.27
N LEU A 93 -4.54 -3.39 0.26
CA LEU A 93 -3.43 -2.44 0.25
C LEU A 93 -3.13 -1.99 1.67
N ILE A 94 -1.88 -2.19 2.10
CA ILE A 94 -1.38 -1.77 3.40
C ILE A 94 -0.07 -1.02 3.23
N GLY A 95 0.23 -0.08 4.11
CA GLY A 95 1.46 0.68 4.00
C GLY A 95 1.37 2.09 4.55
N ASP A 96 2.49 2.79 4.45
CA ASP A 96 2.53 4.22 4.70
C ASP A 96 2.29 4.99 3.39
N LEU A 97 1.23 5.78 3.37
CA LEU A 97 0.87 6.61 2.23
C LEU A 97 1.71 7.89 2.14
N ASN A 98 2.35 8.35 3.22
CA ASN A 98 2.96 9.67 3.29
C ASN A 98 2.03 10.77 2.72
N ALA A 99 0.73 10.66 3.01
CA ALA A 99 -0.33 11.45 2.39
C ALA A 99 -1.31 12.02 3.40
N LYS A 100 -1.66 13.29 3.20
CA LYS A 100 -2.84 13.92 3.80
C LYS A 100 -3.99 13.71 2.84
N VAL A 101 -4.81 12.70 3.09
CA VAL A 101 -5.97 12.39 2.24
C VAL A 101 -7.21 13.02 2.88
N ARG A 102 -7.80 14.04 2.26
CA ARG A 102 -9.15 14.52 2.58
C ARG A 102 -10.06 14.10 1.41
N MET A 103 -10.98 13.17 1.64
CA MET A 103 -12.01 12.81 0.66
C MET A 103 -13.29 13.51 1.06
N GLU A 104 -13.82 14.37 0.19
CA GLU A 104 -15.04 15.14 0.47
C GLU A 104 -16.32 14.31 0.27
N ASN A 105 -16.24 13.24 -0.55
CA ASN A 105 -17.43 12.55 -1.08
C ASN A 105 -17.59 11.07 -0.65
N THR A 106 -16.79 10.58 0.29
CA THR A 106 -17.05 9.31 1.00
C THR A 106 -17.28 9.61 2.49
N MET A 107 -18.09 8.81 3.18
CA MET A 107 -18.74 9.07 4.49
C MET A 107 -17.83 9.41 5.71
N ARG A 108 -16.66 10.05 5.60
CA ARG A 108 -15.69 10.13 6.73
C ARG A 108 -14.92 11.45 6.84
N ARG A 109 -15.43 12.34 7.70
CA ARG A 109 -14.97 13.70 8.07
C ARG A 109 -13.72 13.80 8.96
N HIS A 110 -12.84 12.79 9.02
CA HIS A 110 -11.86 12.67 10.12
C HIS A 110 -10.37 12.83 9.75
N GLY A 111 -10.04 13.14 8.50
CA GLY A 111 -8.65 13.43 8.08
C GLY A 111 -8.14 14.78 8.62
N LEU A 112 -6.84 14.88 8.86
CA LEU A 112 -6.17 16.12 9.30
C LEU A 112 -5.58 16.86 8.08
N GLY A 113 -5.83 18.17 7.99
CA GLY A 113 -5.20 19.07 7.01
C GLY A 113 -5.83 19.11 5.62
N GLU A 114 -5.26 19.97 4.77
CA GLU A 114 -5.56 20.04 3.33
C GLU A 114 -4.92 18.86 2.59
N ARG A 115 -5.55 18.44 1.49
CA ARG A 115 -5.10 17.30 0.68
C ARG A 115 -3.75 17.64 0.06
N ASN A 116 -2.73 16.82 0.31
CA ASN A 116 -1.43 17.00 -0.34
C ASN A 116 -1.38 16.22 -1.67
N GLU A 117 -0.36 16.46 -2.49
CA GLU A 117 -0.25 15.85 -3.83
C GLU A 117 -0.29 14.31 -3.80
N ASN A 118 0.41 13.68 -2.85
CA ASN A 118 0.28 12.23 -2.63
C ASN A 118 -1.18 11.85 -2.33
N GLY A 119 -1.87 12.61 -1.48
CA GLY A 119 -3.27 12.43 -1.20
C GLY A 119 -4.19 12.60 -2.41
N GLU A 120 -3.81 13.43 -3.39
CA GLU A 120 -4.47 13.50 -4.69
C GLU A 120 -4.30 12.23 -5.50
N ARG A 121 -3.05 11.84 -5.74
CA ARG A 121 -2.67 10.67 -6.52
C ARG A 121 -3.32 9.39 -5.99
N PHE A 122 -3.29 9.16 -4.67
CA PHE A 122 -3.85 7.95 -4.05
C PHE A 122 -5.38 7.91 -4.12
N ALA A 123 -6.07 9.02 -3.88
CA ALA A 123 -7.52 9.02 -3.97
C ALA A 123 -8.03 8.74 -5.39
N ASN A 124 -7.28 9.11 -6.44
CA ASN A 124 -7.59 8.71 -7.81
C ASN A 124 -7.40 7.19 -8.01
N ILE A 125 -6.29 6.61 -7.51
CA ILE A 125 -6.05 5.16 -7.58
C ILE A 125 -7.17 4.38 -6.88
N PHE A 126 -7.56 4.81 -5.68
CA PHE A 126 -8.60 4.14 -4.91
C PHE A 126 -9.98 4.26 -5.55
N ALA A 127 -10.34 5.44 -6.05
CA ALA A 127 -11.61 5.66 -6.73
C ALA A 127 -11.73 4.81 -8.01
N LEU A 128 -10.67 4.75 -8.82
CA LEU A 128 -10.66 3.99 -10.08
C LEU A 128 -10.80 2.48 -9.86
N ASN A 129 -10.23 1.96 -8.78
CA ASN A 129 -10.23 0.52 -8.48
C ASN A 129 -11.28 0.11 -7.42
N ARG A 130 -12.22 1.02 -7.07
CA ARG A 130 -13.27 0.79 -6.06
C ARG A 130 -12.72 0.30 -4.72
N LEU A 131 -11.58 0.84 -4.30
CA LEU A 131 -10.92 0.50 -3.05
C LEU A 131 -11.37 1.43 -1.92
N ASP A 132 -11.68 0.83 -0.77
CA ASP A 132 -12.04 1.58 0.45
C ASP A 132 -10.87 1.67 1.42
N ILE A 133 -10.66 2.85 2.01
CA ILE A 133 -9.56 3.10 2.96
C ILE A 133 -9.98 2.68 4.38
N SER A 134 -9.40 1.57 4.87
CA SER A 134 -9.76 0.98 6.16
C SER A 134 -9.22 1.74 7.40
N GLY A 135 -8.06 2.39 7.31
CA GLY A 135 -7.43 3.11 8.43
C GLY A 135 -8.20 4.33 8.95
N LYS A 136 -9.28 4.73 8.26
CA LYS A 136 -10.21 5.77 8.69
C LYS A 136 -11.53 5.20 9.22
N ILE A 137 -11.66 3.86 9.24
CA ILE A 137 -12.90 3.20 9.62
C ILE A 137 -13.15 3.33 11.11
N PHE A 138 -12.10 3.25 11.92
CA PHE A 138 -12.24 3.27 13.36
C PHE A 138 -11.90 4.66 13.93
N PRO A 139 -12.61 5.12 14.98
CA PRO A 139 -12.28 6.35 15.65
C PRO A 139 -10.91 6.24 16.31
N HIS A 140 -9.90 6.88 15.72
CA HIS A 140 -8.57 6.99 16.29
C HIS A 140 -8.37 8.36 16.97
N LYS A 141 -7.55 8.38 18.03
CA LYS A 141 -7.09 9.64 18.66
C LYS A 141 -6.33 10.48 17.63
N ARG A 142 -6.43 11.82 17.71
CA ARG A 142 -5.75 12.74 16.76
C ARG A 142 -4.24 12.47 16.63
N ILE A 143 -3.58 12.10 17.71
CA ILE A 143 -2.14 11.75 17.74
C ILE A 143 -1.76 10.52 16.89
N HIS A 144 -2.73 9.68 16.52
CA HIS A 144 -2.52 8.48 15.70
C HIS A 144 -3.01 8.68 14.26
N LYS A 145 -3.43 9.89 13.88
CA LYS A 145 -3.95 10.21 12.53
C LYS A 145 -2.90 10.81 11.60
N ALA A 146 -1.72 11.17 12.13
CA ALA A 146 -0.62 11.72 11.39
C ALA A 146 0.69 11.14 11.92
N THR A 147 1.57 10.72 11.03
CA THR A 147 2.91 10.21 11.37
C THR A 147 3.93 11.35 11.46
N TRP A 148 3.77 12.38 10.63
CA TRP A 148 4.60 13.58 10.59
C TRP A 148 3.71 14.81 10.36
N VAL A 149 3.75 15.78 11.29
CA VAL A 149 2.99 17.05 11.21
C VAL A 149 3.94 18.17 10.82
#